data_AF-D7G7V4-F1
#
_entry.id   AF-D7G7V4-F1
#
_cell.length_a   1.000
_cell.length_b   1.000
_cell.length_c   1.000
_cell.angle_alpha   90.00
_cell.angle_beta   90.00
_cell.angle_gamma   90.00
#
_symmetry.space_group_name_H-M   'P 1'
#
loop_
_entity.id
_entity.type
_entity.pdbx_description
1 polymer ?
#
loop_
_entity_poly.entity_id
_entity_poly.type
_entity_poly.pdbx_seq_one_letter_code
_entity_poly.pdbx_strand_id
1 'polypeptide(L)'
;MASPPPALQPPRDVLPPAPTQAQGPEETWALIARLTSTLVHELEPERMAEVERGLASIADRVTGTTDLEMVVPELIHLLGGDGKALRALKMVDQGVVLLGVHHMKGGVTRGLVTKDVRSASGWQIGMDVFEQYVQVYHKRREQSVDDMYSQTVDGADNHFELDFEVRATFDREMTQLTAAGLRVQRLVCSPTMQPEMRVQLESRILGDLIIL
;
A
#
# COMPACT_ATOMS: atom_id res chain seq x y z
N MET A 1 -40.42 16.33 27.91
CA MET A 1 -39.08 15.73 27.72
C MET A 1 -38.76 15.83 26.24
N ALA A 2 -37.75 16.62 25.87
CA ALA A 2 -37.39 16.84 24.48
C ALA A 2 -36.49 15.70 23.99
N SER A 3 -36.79 15.16 22.80
CA SER A 3 -35.98 14.10 22.17
C SER A 3 -34.55 14.61 21.91
N PRO A 4 -33.52 13.78 22.15
CA PRO A 4 -32.15 14.16 21.84
C PRO A 4 -31.98 14.38 20.33
N PRO A 5 -31.14 15.34 19.91
CA PRO A 5 -30.88 15.59 18.50
C PRO A 5 -30.19 14.37 17.85
N PRO A 6 -30.48 14.09 16.57
CA PRO A 6 -29.89 12.97 15.85
C PRO A 6 -28.37 13.15 15.74
N ALA A 7 -27.64 12.05 15.93
CA ALA A 7 -26.19 12.02 15.78
C ALA A 7 -25.78 12.39 14.35
N LEU A 8 -24.83 13.33 14.23
CA LEU A 8 -24.20 13.69 12.96
C LEU A 8 -23.53 12.44 12.38
N GLN A 9 -24.08 11.91 11.29
CA GLN A 9 -23.40 10.87 10.52
C GLN A 9 -22.13 11.49 9.90
N PRO A 10 -20.96 10.84 10.03
CA PRO A 10 -19.77 11.30 9.33
C PRO A 10 -20.02 11.29 7.81
N PRO A 11 -19.38 12.19 7.05
CA PRO A 11 -19.53 12.24 5.60
C PRO A 11 -19.17 10.87 5.03
N ARG A 12 -20.11 10.27 4.29
CA ARG A 12 -19.82 9.13 3.44
C ARG A 12 -18.94 9.65 2.31
N ASP A 13 -17.63 9.51 2.46
CA ASP A 13 -16.72 9.57 1.32
C ASP A 13 -17.14 8.44 0.38
N VAL A 14 -17.95 8.79 -0.62
CA VAL A 14 -18.29 7.89 -1.72
C VAL A 14 -17.02 7.76 -2.54
N LEU A 15 -16.19 6.80 -2.15
CA LEU A 15 -15.06 6.40 -2.98
C LEU A 15 -15.60 5.99 -4.35
N PRO A 16 -14.98 6.44 -5.44
CA PRO A 16 -15.36 5.99 -6.78
C PRO A 16 -15.32 4.45 -6.83
N PRO A 17 -16.20 3.83 -7.63
CA PRO A 17 -16.21 2.39 -7.77
C PRO A 17 -14.80 1.91 -8.16
N ALA A 18 -14.35 0.83 -7.52
CA ALA A 18 -13.09 0.18 -7.88
C ALA A 18 -13.10 -0.13 -9.39
N PRO A 19 -12.00 0.07 -10.12
CA PRO A 19 -11.93 -0.34 -11.52
C PRO A 19 -12.16 -1.85 -11.61
N THR A 20 -13.27 -2.25 -12.25
CA THR A 20 -13.78 -3.63 -12.29
C THR A 20 -13.36 -4.40 -13.55
N GLN A 21 -12.14 -4.23 -14.05
CA GLN A 21 -11.64 -5.08 -15.15
C GLN A 21 -10.18 -5.47 -14.92
N ALA A 22 -9.86 -6.72 -15.26
CA ALA A 22 -8.48 -7.15 -15.45
C ALA A 22 -7.90 -6.23 -16.52
N GLN A 23 -7.06 -5.29 -16.11
CA GLN A 23 -6.39 -4.36 -17.00
C GLN A 23 -5.56 -5.19 -17.97
N GLY A 24 -5.76 -4.98 -19.27
CA GLY A 24 -4.95 -5.66 -20.29
C GLY A 24 -3.46 -5.31 -20.11
N PRO A 25 -2.53 -6.08 -20.72
CA PRO A 25 -1.11 -5.77 -20.65
C PRO A 25 -0.79 -4.33 -21.06
N GLU A 26 -1.51 -3.77 -22.03
CA GLU A 26 -1.34 -2.39 -22.51
C GLU A 26 -1.71 -1.34 -21.46
N GLU A 27 -2.83 -1.51 -20.75
CA GLU A 27 -3.25 -0.60 -19.68
C GLU A 27 -2.29 -0.67 -18.49
N THR A 28 -1.90 -1.90 -18.12
CA THR A 28 -0.92 -2.14 -17.05
C THR A 28 0.43 -1.50 -17.41
N TRP A 29 0.90 -1.67 -18.64
CA TRP A 29 2.12 -1.02 -19.12
C TRP A 29 2.00 0.50 -19.13
N ALA A 30 0.88 1.06 -19.59
CA ALA A 30 0.66 2.50 -19.58
C ALA A 30 0.72 3.09 -18.16
N LEU A 31 0.30 2.33 -17.14
CA LEU A 31 0.47 2.71 -15.74
C LEU A 31 1.94 2.64 -15.30
N ILE A 32 2.65 1.55 -15.62
CA ILE A 32 4.08 1.38 -15.31
C ILE A 32 4.91 2.49 -15.97
N ALA A 33 4.69 2.77 -17.25
CA ALA A 33 5.40 3.80 -18.00
C ALA A 33 5.14 5.19 -17.40
N ARG A 34 3.88 5.51 -17.08
CA ARG A 34 3.53 6.79 -16.45
C ARG A 34 4.19 6.96 -15.08
N LEU A 35 4.14 5.93 -14.24
CA LEU A 35 4.81 5.93 -12.93
C LEU A 35 6.32 6.11 -13.11
N THR A 36 6.92 5.37 -14.03
CA THR A 36 8.36 5.47 -14.34
C THR A 36 8.75 6.88 -14.79
N SER A 37 8.01 7.46 -15.75
CA SER A 37 8.23 8.82 -16.22
C SER A 37 8.12 9.84 -15.08
N THR A 38 7.10 9.73 -14.22
CA THR A 38 6.95 10.61 -13.06
C THR A 38 8.15 10.48 -12.11
N LEU A 39 8.57 9.25 -11.79
CA LEU A 39 9.71 9.03 -10.90
C LEU A 39 11.02 9.57 -11.49
N VAL A 40 11.25 9.41 -12.80
CA VAL A 40 12.43 9.95 -13.46
C VAL A 40 12.39 11.47 -13.50
N HIS A 41 11.25 12.08 -13.83
CA HIS A 41 11.09 13.53 -13.78
C HIS A 41 11.44 14.09 -12.40
N GLU A 42 10.96 13.44 -11.33
CA GLU A 42 11.14 13.91 -9.97
C GLU A 42 12.52 13.60 -9.37
N LEU A 43 13.21 12.54 -9.79
CA LEU A 43 14.45 12.05 -9.17
C LEU A 43 15.70 12.20 -10.04
N GLU A 44 15.55 12.11 -11.35
CA GLU A 44 16.63 12.07 -12.36
C GLU A 44 16.21 12.84 -13.64
N PRO A 45 15.80 14.13 -13.53
CA PRO A 45 15.22 14.88 -14.64
C PRO A 45 16.14 14.99 -15.87
N GLU A 46 17.47 14.94 -15.66
CA GLU A 46 18.47 14.93 -16.72
C GLU A 46 18.38 13.70 -17.63
N ARG A 47 17.79 12.60 -17.15
CA ARG A 47 17.61 11.34 -17.91
C ARG A 47 16.25 11.25 -18.60
N MET A 48 15.35 12.22 -18.40
CA MET A 48 13.96 12.14 -18.84
C MET A 48 13.82 11.85 -20.35
N ALA A 49 14.56 12.57 -21.19
CA ALA A 49 14.49 12.40 -22.64
C ALA A 49 14.99 11.03 -23.13
N GLU A 50 15.96 10.43 -22.43
CA GLU A 50 16.44 9.07 -22.72
C GLU A 50 15.39 8.04 -22.32
N VAL A 51 14.85 8.16 -21.11
CA VAL A 51 13.87 7.23 -20.56
C VAL A 51 12.57 7.27 -21.34
N GLU A 52 12.04 8.45 -21.71
CA GLU A 52 10.82 8.55 -22.51
C GLU A 52 10.94 7.85 -23.86
N ARG A 53 12.08 7.99 -24.54
CA ARG A 53 12.34 7.26 -25.80
C ARG A 53 12.42 5.76 -25.58
N GLY A 54 13.06 5.31 -24.50
CA GLY A 54 13.12 3.90 -24.15
C GLY A 54 11.75 3.32 -23.82
N LEU A 55 10.94 4.04 -23.04
CA LEU A 55 9.57 3.65 -22.70
C LEU A 55 8.69 3.56 -23.93
N ALA A 56 8.79 4.51 -24.87
CA ALA A 56 8.08 4.45 -26.15
C ALA A 56 8.49 3.21 -26.98
N SER A 57 9.80 2.92 -27.05
CA SER A 57 10.29 1.73 -27.75
C SER A 57 9.85 0.41 -27.12
N ILE A 58 9.69 0.35 -25.80
CA ILE A 58 9.08 -0.82 -25.13
C ILE A 58 7.58 -0.87 -25.42
N ALA A 59 6.88 0.27 -25.38
CA ALA A 59 5.45 0.35 -25.64
C ALA A 59 5.06 -0.21 -27.02
N ASP A 60 5.85 0.03 -28.06
CA ASP A 60 5.63 -0.50 -29.41
C ASP A 60 5.62 -2.05 -29.47
N ARG A 61 6.12 -2.72 -28.45
CA ARG A 61 6.18 -4.20 -28.34
C ARG A 61 5.19 -4.76 -27.31
N VAL A 62 4.54 -3.91 -26.52
CA VAL A 62 3.49 -4.33 -25.60
C VAL A 62 2.18 -4.40 -26.37
N THR A 63 1.63 -5.60 -26.46
CA THR A 63 0.37 -5.91 -27.14
C THR A 63 -0.56 -6.62 -26.15
N GLY A 64 -1.83 -6.81 -26.51
CA GLY A 64 -2.82 -7.50 -25.68
C GLY A 64 -2.44 -8.93 -25.24
N THR A 65 -1.42 -9.55 -25.83
CA THR A 65 -0.92 -10.89 -25.46
C THR A 65 0.50 -10.89 -24.89
N THR A 66 1.11 -9.71 -24.72
CA THR A 66 2.48 -9.62 -24.21
C THR A 66 2.52 -10.00 -22.74
N ASP A 67 3.40 -10.94 -22.40
CA ASP A 67 3.79 -11.18 -21.02
C ASP A 67 4.69 -10.03 -20.55
N LEU A 68 4.19 -9.23 -19.60
CA LEU A 68 4.90 -8.06 -19.10
C LEU A 68 6.19 -8.44 -18.37
N GLU A 69 6.32 -9.66 -17.85
CA GLU A 69 7.55 -10.11 -17.22
C GLU A 69 8.74 -10.08 -18.20
N MET A 70 8.48 -10.24 -19.50
CA MET A 70 9.54 -10.21 -20.52
C MET A 70 10.11 -8.80 -20.76
N VAL A 71 9.34 -7.74 -20.49
CA VAL A 71 9.80 -6.35 -20.72
C VAL A 71 10.41 -5.72 -19.46
N VAL A 72 10.22 -6.31 -18.28
CA VAL A 72 10.79 -5.82 -17.01
C VAL A 72 12.32 -5.73 -17.04
N PRO A 73 13.09 -6.73 -17.55
CA PRO A 73 14.55 -6.62 -17.62
C PRO A 73 15.00 -5.43 -18.47
N GLU A 74 14.28 -5.12 -19.54
CA GLU A 74 14.59 -3.98 -20.40
C GLU A 74 14.29 -2.65 -19.72
N LEU A 75 13.18 -2.56 -18.97
CA LEU A 75 12.89 -1.42 -18.12
C LEU A 75 13.98 -1.21 -17.05
N ILE A 76 14.44 -2.29 -16.40
CA ILE A 76 15.53 -2.24 -15.41
C ILE A 76 16.82 -1.73 -16.07
N HIS A 77 17.14 -2.22 -17.27
CA HIS A 77 18.32 -1.77 -18.01
C HIS A 77 18.22 -0.29 -18.41
N LEU A 78 17.05 0.14 -18.92
CA LEU A 78 16.76 1.53 -19.27
C LEU A 78 16.94 2.47 -18.06
N LEU A 79 16.51 2.04 -16.88
CA LEU A 79 16.66 2.83 -15.65
C LEU A 79 18.08 2.78 -15.07
N GLY A 80 19.03 2.12 -15.74
CA GLY A 80 20.44 2.10 -15.36
C GLY A 80 20.78 1.06 -14.29
N GLY A 81 19.94 0.04 -14.07
CA GLY A 81 20.17 -1.09 -13.17
C GLY A 81 20.10 -0.79 -11.66
N ASP A 82 20.45 0.44 -11.25
CA ASP A 82 20.36 0.91 -9.86
C ASP A 82 20.16 2.44 -9.75
N GLY A 83 19.50 3.07 -10.74
CA GLY A 83 19.12 4.48 -10.67
C GLY A 83 18.11 4.78 -9.55
N LYS A 84 17.97 6.06 -9.17
CA LYS A 84 17.07 6.51 -8.09
C LYS A 84 15.62 6.12 -8.38
N ALA A 85 15.17 6.30 -9.62
CA ALA A 85 13.83 5.93 -10.06
C ALA A 85 13.59 4.42 -9.97
N LEU A 86 14.60 3.59 -10.25
CA LEU A 86 14.46 2.15 -10.10
C LEU A 86 14.42 1.74 -8.62
N ARG A 87 15.24 2.36 -7.75
CA ARG A 87 15.16 2.13 -6.30
C ARG A 87 13.79 2.54 -5.76
N ALA A 88 13.26 3.66 -6.22
CA ALA A 88 11.91 4.13 -5.91
C ALA A 88 10.83 3.16 -6.41
N LEU A 89 10.97 2.62 -7.62
CA LEU A 89 10.06 1.61 -8.18
C LEU A 89 10.11 0.29 -7.41
N LYS A 90 11.29 -0.15 -6.96
CA LYS A 90 11.44 -1.34 -6.09
C LYS A 90 10.68 -1.19 -4.77
N MET A 91 10.48 0.04 -4.28
CA MET A 91 9.67 0.26 -3.08
C MET A 91 8.16 0.11 -3.33
N VAL A 92 7.71 0.01 -4.59
CA VAL A 92 6.33 -0.35 -4.93
C VAL A 92 6.13 -1.87 -4.92
N ASP A 93 7.20 -2.65 -5.09
CA ASP A 93 7.17 -4.10 -5.14
C ASP A 93 6.79 -4.72 -3.79
N GLN A 94 5.77 -5.57 -3.82
CA GLN A 94 5.24 -6.25 -2.64
C GLN A 94 6.30 -7.13 -1.97
N GLY A 95 7.08 -7.89 -2.72
CA GLY A 95 8.10 -8.79 -2.20
C GLY A 95 9.20 -8.05 -1.43
N VAL A 96 9.55 -6.84 -1.86
CA VAL A 96 10.55 -6.00 -1.17
C VAL A 96 10.02 -5.51 0.18
N VAL A 97 8.79 -4.99 0.21
CA VAL A 97 8.28 -4.27 1.39
C VAL A 97 7.62 -5.18 2.42
N LEU A 98 7.08 -6.34 2.02
CA LEU A 98 6.30 -7.20 2.90
C LEU A 98 7.07 -7.68 4.12
N LEU A 99 8.34 -8.01 3.97
CA LEU A 99 9.13 -8.53 5.08
C LEU A 99 9.28 -7.46 6.18
N GLY A 100 9.59 -6.22 5.79
CA GLY A 100 9.68 -5.09 6.71
C GLY A 100 8.32 -4.78 7.36
N VAL A 101 7.25 -4.75 6.55
CA VAL A 101 5.88 -4.55 7.04
C VAL A 101 5.49 -5.65 8.04
N HIS A 102 5.80 -6.91 7.75
CA HIS A 102 5.52 -8.04 8.63
C HIS A 102 6.24 -7.89 9.97
N HIS A 103 7.52 -7.49 9.94
CA HIS A 103 8.30 -7.26 11.16
C HIS A 103 7.71 -6.13 12.01
N MET A 104 7.41 -4.98 11.41
CA MET A 104 6.77 -3.85 12.11
C MET A 104 5.37 -4.21 12.65
N LYS A 105 4.57 -4.92 11.85
CA LYS A 105 3.21 -5.32 12.22
C LYS A 105 3.19 -6.40 13.30
N GLY A 106 4.21 -7.25 13.37
CA GLY A 106 4.28 -8.35 14.34
C GLY A 106 4.19 -7.92 15.81
N GLY A 107 4.53 -6.67 16.13
CA GLY A 107 4.30 -6.09 17.46
C GLY A 107 2.82 -5.76 17.74
N VAL A 108 2.07 -5.36 16.70
CA VAL A 108 0.67 -4.92 16.78
C VAL A 108 -0.29 -6.11 16.72
N THR A 109 -0.08 -7.03 15.77
CA THR A 109 -1.00 -8.15 15.50
C THR A 109 -0.51 -9.48 16.08
N ARG A 110 0.28 -9.45 17.17
CA ARG A 110 0.87 -10.68 17.72
C ARG A 110 -0.21 -11.70 18.11
N GLY A 111 -0.19 -12.88 17.46
CA GLY A 111 -1.16 -13.95 17.67
C GLY A 111 -2.51 -13.74 16.96
N LEU A 112 -2.64 -12.68 16.16
CA LEU A 112 -3.81 -12.40 15.34
C LEU A 112 -3.47 -12.72 13.88
N VAL A 113 -4.29 -13.55 13.27
CA VAL A 113 -4.20 -13.94 11.86
C VAL A 113 -5.15 -13.04 11.08
N THR A 114 -4.57 -12.26 10.18
CA THR A 114 -5.28 -11.35 9.31
C THR A 114 -5.02 -11.69 7.86
N LYS A 115 -5.96 -11.31 6.99
CA LYS A 115 -5.86 -11.41 5.54
C LYS A 115 -6.01 -10.02 4.93
N ASP A 116 -5.39 -9.82 3.77
CA ASP A 116 -5.55 -8.59 3.00
C ASP A 116 -6.99 -8.42 2.52
N VAL A 117 -7.48 -7.18 2.53
CA VAL A 117 -8.69 -6.83 1.77
C VAL A 117 -8.33 -6.69 0.29
N ARG A 118 -9.00 -7.46 -0.57
CA ARG A 118 -8.76 -7.48 -2.03
C ARG A 118 -9.67 -6.47 -2.75
N SER A 119 -9.52 -5.19 -2.42
CA SER A 119 -10.24 -4.09 -3.06
C SER A 119 -9.28 -2.96 -3.44
N ALA A 120 -9.75 -1.97 -4.21
CA ALA A 120 -8.95 -0.79 -4.55
C ALA A 120 -8.51 0.04 -3.33
N SER A 121 -9.21 -0.08 -2.19
CA SER A 121 -8.81 0.53 -0.92
C SER A 121 -7.99 -0.41 -0.04
N GLY A 122 -7.78 -1.65 -0.48
CA GLY A 122 -7.08 -2.70 0.26
C GLY A 122 -5.60 -2.41 0.40
N TRP A 123 -4.99 -1.88 -0.66
CA TRP A 123 -3.61 -1.45 -0.65
C TRP A 123 -3.42 -0.25 -1.56
N GLN A 124 -2.92 0.84 -0.98
CA GLN A 124 -2.53 2.04 -1.69
C GLN A 124 -1.07 2.33 -1.38
N ILE A 125 -0.32 2.68 -2.42
CA ILE A 125 1.10 3.04 -2.34
C ILE A 125 1.21 4.48 -2.81
N GLY A 126 1.96 5.29 -2.07
CA GLY A 126 2.26 6.64 -2.48
C GLY A 126 3.68 7.02 -2.14
N MET A 127 4.13 8.10 -2.78
CA MET A 127 5.49 8.58 -2.65
C MET A 127 5.46 10.10 -2.67
N ASP A 128 6.01 10.70 -1.64
CA ASP A 128 6.21 12.12 -1.54
C ASP A 128 7.68 12.41 -1.79
N VAL A 129 7.96 13.26 -2.77
CA VAL A 129 9.31 13.61 -3.18
C VAL A 129 9.62 15.03 -2.71
N PHE A 130 10.59 15.17 -1.83
CA PHE A 130 11.04 16.45 -1.28
C PHE A 130 12.46 16.76 -1.75
N GLU A 131 12.89 18.01 -1.55
CA GLU A 131 14.24 18.45 -1.92
C GLU A 131 15.34 17.61 -1.25
N GLN A 132 15.13 17.22 0.02
CA GLN A 132 16.16 16.56 0.84
C GLN A 132 15.96 15.06 1.02
N TYR A 133 14.74 14.56 0.80
CA TYR A 133 14.38 13.18 1.11
C TYR A 133 13.23 12.70 0.25
N VAL A 134 13.04 11.38 0.22
CA VAL A 134 11.89 10.74 -0.42
C VAL A 134 11.16 9.92 0.63
N GLN A 135 9.85 10.08 0.72
CA GLN A 135 9.02 9.30 1.63
C GLN A 135 8.12 8.38 0.82
N VAL A 136 8.29 7.07 1.01
CA VAL A 136 7.39 6.05 0.47
C VAL A 136 6.44 5.61 1.56
N TYR A 137 5.15 5.52 1.25
CA TYR A 137 4.16 5.03 2.20
C TYR A 137 3.23 3.99 1.59
N HIS A 138 2.92 2.97 2.40
CA HIS A 138 1.99 1.89 2.07
C HIS A 138 0.83 1.94 3.05
N LYS A 139 -0.35 2.33 2.57
CA LYS A 139 -1.60 2.23 3.30
C LYS A 139 -2.23 0.88 3.00
N ARG A 140 -2.49 0.08 4.02
CA ARG A 140 -3.03 -1.27 3.90
C ARG A 140 -4.25 -1.43 4.78
N ARG A 141 -5.22 -2.17 4.26
CA ARG A 141 -6.38 -2.67 4.98
C ARG A 141 -6.29 -4.18 5.07
N GLU A 142 -6.34 -4.67 6.29
CA GLU A 142 -6.43 -6.09 6.61
C GLU A 142 -7.71 -6.36 7.40
N GLN A 143 -8.13 -7.62 7.41
CA GLN A 143 -9.28 -8.09 8.19
C GLN A 143 -8.95 -9.41 8.89
N SER A 144 -9.66 -9.72 9.97
CA SER A 144 -9.57 -11.02 10.65
C SER A 144 -9.90 -12.19 9.71
N VAL A 145 -9.35 -13.36 10.04
CA VAL A 145 -9.81 -14.63 9.47
C VAL A 145 -10.94 -15.16 10.35
N ASP A 146 -12.17 -14.91 9.91
CA ASP A 146 -13.42 -15.15 10.64
C ASP A 146 -13.54 -16.57 11.22
N ASP A 147 -13.18 -17.59 10.45
CA ASP A 147 -13.21 -19.00 10.87
C ASP A 147 -12.29 -19.31 12.07
N MET A 148 -11.28 -18.48 12.34
CA MET A 148 -10.35 -18.68 13.46
C MET A 148 -10.84 -18.05 14.77
N TYR A 149 -11.81 -17.12 14.70
CA TYR A 149 -12.21 -16.30 15.83
C TYR A 149 -13.71 -16.35 16.13
N SER A 150 -14.51 -16.92 15.24
CA SER A 150 -15.94 -17.08 15.44
C SER A 150 -16.27 -18.32 16.27
N GLN A 151 -17.28 -18.19 17.14
CA GLN A 151 -17.93 -19.33 17.78
C GLN A 151 -19.32 -19.59 17.18
N THR A 152 -19.86 -18.65 16.38
CA THR A 152 -21.10 -18.83 15.65
C THR A 152 -20.88 -19.36 14.23
N VAL A 153 -21.93 -19.99 13.71
CA VAL A 153 -22.02 -20.51 12.34
C VAL A 153 -21.91 -19.39 11.30
N ASP A 154 -22.25 -18.15 11.67
CA ASP A 154 -22.25 -16.99 10.78
C ASP A 154 -20.88 -16.28 10.71
N GLY A 155 -19.87 -16.72 11.49
CA GLY A 155 -18.48 -16.30 11.33
C GLY A 155 -18.12 -14.91 11.87
N ALA A 156 -19.08 -14.07 12.23
CA ALA A 156 -18.86 -12.62 12.32
C ALA A 156 -18.64 -12.04 13.73
N ASP A 157 -18.70 -12.87 14.78
CA ASP A 157 -18.76 -12.38 16.17
C ASP A 157 -17.53 -11.55 16.51
N ASN A 158 -16.34 -12.05 16.18
CA ASN A 158 -15.07 -11.42 16.51
C ASN A 158 -14.35 -10.83 15.29
N HIS A 159 -15.11 -10.47 14.26
CA HIS A 159 -14.55 -9.85 13.07
C HIS A 159 -13.95 -8.47 13.38
N PHE A 160 -12.79 -8.16 12.79
CA PHE A 160 -12.24 -6.81 12.81
C PHE A 160 -11.53 -6.44 11.50
N GLU A 161 -11.53 -5.15 11.19
CA GLU A 161 -10.74 -4.54 10.12
C GLU A 161 -9.68 -3.61 10.73
N LEU A 162 -8.49 -3.63 10.15
CA LEU A 162 -7.34 -2.82 10.54
C LEU A 162 -6.83 -2.04 9.32
N ASP A 163 -6.87 -0.71 9.39
CA ASP A 163 -6.18 0.16 8.45
C ASP A 163 -4.88 0.65 9.10
N PHE A 164 -3.75 0.44 8.41
CA PHE A 164 -2.46 0.92 8.87
C PHE A 164 -1.63 1.47 7.71
N GLU A 165 -0.68 2.32 8.06
CA GLU A 165 0.25 2.93 7.14
C GLU A 165 1.67 2.64 7.58
N VAL A 166 2.48 2.14 6.67
CA VAL A 166 3.93 2.04 6.84
C VAL A 166 4.55 3.18 6.06
N ARG A 167 5.42 3.97 6.70
CA ARG A 167 6.23 5.01 6.06
C ARG A 167 7.70 4.64 6.11
N ALA A 168 8.39 4.81 5.00
CA ALA A 168 9.83 4.68 4.88
C ALA A 168 10.39 5.98 4.29
N THR A 169 11.34 6.60 4.97
CA THR A 169 11.97 7.85 4.56
C THR A 169 13.41 7.57 4.16
N PHE A 170 13.75 7.89 2.93
CA PHE A 170 15.08 7.74 2.37
C PHE A 170 15.72 9.10 2.18
N ASP A 171 17.05 9.13 2.15
CA ASP A 171 17.76 10.27 1.57
C ASP A 171 17.31 10.57 0.13
N ARG A 172 17.65 11.76 -0.37
CA ARG A 172 17.29 12.18 -1.73
C ARG A 172 17.77 11.23 -2.83
N GLU A 173 18.88 10.54 -2.58
CA GLU A 173 19.52 9.60 -3.51
C GLU A 173 18.91 8.20 -3.47
N MET A 174 17.91 7.96 -2.61
CA MET A 174 17.27 6.66 -2.39
C MET A 174 18.28 5.56 -2.04
N THR A 175 19.40 5.92 -1.38
CA THR A 175 20.49 5.01 -1.00
C THR A 175 20.41 4.58 0.46
N GLN A 176 19.91 5.45 1.34
CA GLN A 176 19.88 5.19 2.77
C GLN A 176 18.46 5.35 3.31
N LEU A 177 17.95 4.30 3.97
CA LEU A 177 16.75 4.40 4.79
C LEU A 177 17.10 5.14 6.09
N THR A 178 16.54 6.34 6.27
CA THR A 178 16.79 7.22 7.41
C THR A 178 15.79 7.02 8.54
N ALA A 179 14.54 6.65 8.21
CA ALA A 179 13.50 6.36 9.19
C ALA A 179 12.46 5.42 8.60
N ALA A 180 11.92 4.52 9.43
CA ALA A 180 10.74 3.74 9.09
C ALA A 180 9.77 3.70 10.28
N GLY A 181 8.48 3.64 10.01
CA GLY A 181 7.49 3.54 11.06
C GLY A 181 6.17 2.98 10.58
N LEU A 182 5.44 2.38 11.52
CA LEU A 182 4.08 1.89 11.31
C LEU A 182 3.12 2.70 12.18
N ARG A 183 2.06 3.19 11.54
CA ARG A 183 0.96 3.90 12.19
C ARG A 183 -0.34 3.18 11.90
N VAL A 184 -1.06 2.78 12.95
CA VAL A 184 -2.45 2.35 12.80
C VAL A 184 -3.32 3.58 12.59
N GLN A 185 -4.16 3.56 11.55
CA GLN A 185 -5.06 4.64 11.20
C GLN A 185 -6.49 4.38 11.70
N ARG A 186 -6.94 3.12 11.64
CA ARG A 186 -8.30 2.75 12.01
C ARG A 186 -8.37 1.30 12.47
N LEU A 187 -9.13 1.05 13.52
CA LEU A 187 -9.56 -0.28 13.95
C LEU A 187 -11.09 -0.28 13.97
N VAL A 188 -11.71 -1.22 13.26
CA VAL A 188 -13.16 -1.43 13.28
C VAL A 188 -13.43 -2.81 13.83
N CYS A 189 -14.14 -2.88 14.94
CA CYS A 189 -14.54 -4.14 15.57
C CYS A 189 -16.01 -4.42 15.27
N SER A 190 -16.34 -5.70 15.07
CA SER A 190 -17.74 -6.14 14.97
C SER A 190 -18.57 -5.67 16.17
N PRO A 191 -19.82 -5.23 15.97
CA PRO A 191 -20.72 -4.89 17.07
C PRO A 191 -20.98 -6.03 18.04
N THR A 192 -20.85 -7.28 17.57
CA THR A 192 -21.05 -8.51 18.34
C THR A 192 -19.77 -9.06 18.97
N MET A 193 -18.65 -8.34 18.83
CA MET A 193 -17.36 -8.75 19.39
C MET A 193 -17.39 -8.88 20.90
N GLN A 194 -16.81 -9.97 21.39
CA GLN A 194 -16.67 -10.22 22.81
C GLN A 194 -15.90 -9.06 23.48
N PRO A 195 -16.37 -8.51 24.62
CA PRO A 195 -15.75 -7.36 25.25
C PRO A 195 -14.27 -7.56 25.59
N GLU A 196 -13.88 -8.76 26.02
CA GLU A 196 -12.49 -9.11 26.37
C GLU A 196 -11.55 -9.02 25.17
N MET A 197 -11.98 -9.57 24.02
CA MET A 197 -11.25 -9.48 22.75
C MET A 197 -11.13 -8.03 22.27
N ARG A 198 -12.22 -7.26 22.40
CA ARG A 198 -12.22 -5.84 22.05
C ARG A 198 -11.19 -5.06 22.87
N VAL A 199 -11.19 -5.23 24.19
CA VAL A 199 -10.21 -4.59 25.08
C VAL A 199 -8.79 -5.03 24.74
N GLN A 200 -8.58 -6.31 24.41
CA GLN A 200 -7.27 -6.80 23.99
C GLN A 200 -6.80 -6.17 22.67
N LEU A 201 -7.67 -6.02 21.68
CA LEU A 201 -7.35 -5.37 20.41
C LEU A 201 -7.06 -3.89 20.62
N GLU A 202 -7.96 -3.17 21.29
CA GLU A 202 -7.84 -1.73 21.52
C GLU A 202 -6.57 -1.40 22.32
N SER A 203 -6.24 -2.17 23.37
CA SER A 203 -5.02 -1.95 24.17
C SER A 203 -3.71 -2.22 23.44
N ARG A 204 -3.72 -3.03 22.36
CA ARG A 204 -2.54 -3.32 21.54
C ARG A 204 -2.38 -2.37 20.36
N ILE A 205 -3.50 -1.87 19.85
CA ILE A 205 -3.59 -1.20 18.55
C ILE A 205 -3.73 0.33 18.71
N LEU A 206 -4.36 0.81 19.77
CA LEU A 206 -4.53 2.24 20.06
C LEU A 206 -3.47 2.69 21.08
N GLY A 207 -2.38 3.31 20.59
CA GLY A 207 -1.30 3.78 21.48
C GLY A 207 -0.13 4.52 20.82
N ASP A 208 -0.24 4.91 19.56
CA ASP A 208 0.76 5.66 18.77
C ASP A 208 2.07 4.95 18.36
N LEU A 209 2.38 5.15 17.08
CA LEU A 209 3.65 5.08 16.36
C LEU A 209 4.74 4.14 16.91
N ILE A 210 4.90 2.97 16.26
CA ILE A 210 6.15 2.21 16.38
C ILE A 210 7.16 2.89 15.45
N ILE A 211 8.03 3.74 16.02
CA ILE A 211 9.28 4.18 15.38
C ILE A 211 10.31 3.09 15.66
N LEU A 212 10.87 2.49 14.61
CA LEU A 212 12.05 1.61 14.72
C LEU A 212 13.28 2.38 14.26
#